data_AF-A0A7V5TNP3-F1
#
_entry.id   AF-A0A7V5TNP3-F1
#
_cell.length_a   1.000
_cell.length_b   1.000
_cell.length_c   1.000
_cell.angle_alpha   90.00
_cell.angle_beta   90.00
_cell.angle_gamma   90.00
#
_symmetry.space_group_name_H-M   'P 1'
#
loop_
_entity.id
_entity.type
_entity.pdbx_description
1 polymer ?
#
loop_
_entity_poly.entity_id
_entity_poly.type
_entity_poly.pdbx_seq_one_letter_code
_entity_poly.pdbx_strand_id
1 'polypeptide(L)'
;MKIHFLGAAQTVTGSQHLIEVNGSRILLECGLFQGKRQETFERNRHLPFQAADIDALILSHAHIDHSGNIPNLVRNGFQGPIYCTFATRDLCSVVLRDSAHIQEQDILYVNKKRARQGLPPFKPIYTHADAIASLKQFISVGYDRPIPVAPGVRCTFHDAGHILGSATVLLEIEEQGRKMRLLFSGDLGRHGMPILRDPTPAPAADVLLIESTYGDRLHKP
;
A
#
# COMPACT_ATOMS: atom_id res chain seq x y z
N MET A 1 17.14 12.14 3.66
CA MET A 1 15.85 11.44 3.64
C MET A 1 14.76 12.44 3.95
N LYS A 2 13.69 12.44 3.16
CA LYS A 2 12.48 13.22 3.38
C LYS A 2 11.27 12.28 3.31
N ILE A 3 10.32 12.44 4.23
CA ILE A 3 9.08 11.64 4.28
C ILE A 3 7.92 12.57 3.96
N HIS A 4 7.04 12.14 3.05
CA HIS A 4 5.78 12.80 2.73
C HIS A 4 4.62 11.90 3.11
N PHE A 5 3.67 12.43 3.89
CA PHE A 5 2.46 11.74 4.30
C PHE A 5 1.34 12.11 3.31
N LEU A 6 1.03 11.22 2.38
CA LEU A 6 0.13 11.50 1.25
C LEU A 6 -1.28 10.89 1.45
N GLY A 7 -1.41 9.96 2.39
CA GLY A 7 -2.65 9.31 2.75
C GLY A 7 -2.57 8.68 4.15
N ALA A 8 -3.71 8.23 4.69
CA ALA A 8 -3.86 7.68 6.04
C ALA A 8 -3.23 8.51 7.20
N ALA A 9 -3.05 9.81 7.02
CA ALA A 9 -2.70 10.74 8.10
C ALA A 9 -3.97 11.44 8.58
N GLN A 10 -4.29 11.32 9.88
CA GLN A 10 -5.56 11.77 10.47
C GLN A 10 -6.82 11.10 9.86
N THR A 11 -6.64 9.94 9.23
CA THR A 11 -7.69 9.07 8.69
C THR A 11 -7.17 7.63 8.61
N VAL A 12 -8.04 6.64 8.51
CA VAL A 12 -7.65 5.22 8.53
C VAL A 12 -7.32 4.69 7.14
N THR A 13 -7.97 5.20 6.08
CA THR A 13 -7.93 4.56 4.76
C THR A 13 -7.03 5.28 3.76
N GLY A 14 -6.64 4.56 2.70
CA GLY A 14 -5.83 5.10 1.62
C GLY A 14 -4.40 5.38 2.05
N SER A 15 -3.76 4.41 2.71
CA SER A 15 -2.38 4.52 3.15
C SER A 15 -1.44 4.75 1.97
N GLN A 16 -0.62 5.80 2.09
CA GLN A 16 0.33 6.20 1.06
C GLN A 16 1.37 7.16 1.63
N HIS A 17 2.63 6.74 1.63
CA HIS A 17 3.75 7.53 2.16
C HIS A 17 4.92 7.49 1.20
N LEU A 18 5.50 8.65 0.87
CA LEU A 18 6.63 8.74 -0.06
C LEU A 18 7.92 9.06 0.70
N ILE A 19 8.94 8.24 0.48
CA ILE A 19 10.29 8.44 1.00
C ILE A 19 11.20 8.87 -0.15
N GLU A 20 11.85 10.03 0.00
CA GLU A 20 12.89 10.51 -0.90
C GLU A 20 14.25 10.39 -0.22
N VAL A 21 15.17 9.63 -0.82
CA VAL A 21 16.48 9.30 -0.23
C VAL A 21 17.48 8.92 -1.31
N ASN A 22 18.73 9.40 -1.21
CA ASN A 22 19.80 9.10 -2.17
C ASN A 22 19.44 9.32 -3.67
N GLY A 23 18.55 10.27 -3.95
CA GLY A 23 18.05 10.52 -5.31
C GLY A 23 16.95 9.56 -5.79
N SER A 24 16.52 8.62 -4.95
CA SER A 24 15.42 7.69 -5.23
C SER A 24 14.13 8.04 -4.48
N ARG A 25 13.02 7.58 -5.03
CA ARG A 25 11.64 7.74 -4.55
C ARG A 25 11.01 6.37 -4.28
N ILE A 26 10.82 6.06 -3.00
CA ILE A 26 10.24 4.80 -2.53
C ILE A 26 8.85 5.07 -1.98
N LEU A 27 7.84 4.41 -2.52
CA LEU A 27 6.47 4.51 -2.03
C LEU A 27 6.18 3.39 -1.04
N LEU A 28 5.79 3.73 0.18
CA LEU A 28 5.18 2.81 1.13
C LEU A 28 3.66 2.85 0.95
N GLU A 29 3.09 1.71 0.61
CA GLU A 29 1.64 1.54 0.37
C GLU A 29 1.11 2.34 -0.84
N CYS A 30 0.01 1.86 -1.42
CA CYS A 30 -0.77 2.62 -2.40
C CYS A 30 -2.23 2.19 -2.30
N GLY A 31 -2.88 2.62 -1.23
CA GLY A 31 -4.22 2.22 -0.85
C GLY A 31 -5.35 3.03 -1.49
N LEU A 32 -6.55 2.43 -1.55
CA LEU A 32 -7.78 3.18 -1.84
C LEU A 32 -8.29 3.87 -0.58
N PHE A 33 -8.53 5.17 -0.68
CA PHE A 33 -9.24 5.94 0.33
C PHE A 33 -10.74 5.60 0.31
N GLN A 34 -11.31 5.35 1.48
CA GLN A 34 -12.73 5.09 1.70
C GLN A 34 -13.32 6.21 2.57
N GLY A 35 -14.36 6.87 2.04
CA GLY A 35 -14.98 8.03 2.67
C GLY A 35 -16.24 8.46 1.92
N LYS A 36 -16.53 9.76 1.90
CA LYS A 36 -17.68 10.28 1.15
C LYS A 36 -17.47 10.03 -0.35
N ARG A 37 -18.53 9.59 -1.03
CA ARG A 37 -18.48 9.11 -2.42
C ARG A 37 -17.68 9.98 -3.39
N GLN A 38 -17.92 11.29 -3.40
CA GLN A 38 -17.24 12.21 -4.32
C GLN A 38 -15.75 12.35 -3.98
N GLU A 39 -15.42 12.50 -2.69
CA GLU A 39 -14.04 12.59 -2.23
C GLU A 39 -13.25 11.31 -2.53
N THR A 40 -13.84 10.14 -2.24
CA THR A 40 -13.29 8.83 -2.60
C THR A 40 -12.99 8.73 -4.09
N PHE A 41 -13.92 9.18 -4.94
CA PHE A 41 -13.72 9.10 -6.38
C PHE A 41 -12.58 10.01 -6.85
N GLU A 42 -12.51 11.25 -6.37
CA GLU A 42 -11.47 12.20 -6.76
C GLU A 42 -10.08 11.80 -6.26
N ARG A 43 -9.97 11.45 -4.97
CA ARG A 43 -8.68 11.11 -4.35
C ARG A 43 -8.08 9.83 -4.91
N ASN A 44 -8.89 8.82 -5.18
CA ASN A 44 -8.37 7.55 -5.70
C ASN A 44 -7.98 7.64 -7.18
N ARG A 45 -8.55 8.59 -7.92
CA ARG A 45 -8.29 8.75 -9.36
C ARG A 45 -7.04 9.60 -9.64
N HIS A 46 -6.74 10.57 -8.78
CA HIS A 46 -5.62 11.48 -8.95
C HIS A 46 -4.52 11.18 -7.95
N LEU A 47 -3.39 10.69 -8.46
CA LEU A 47 -2.19 10.52 -7.64
C LEU A 47 -1.58 11.89 -7.32
N PRO A 48 -1.14 12.15 -6.07
CA PRO A 48 -0.55 13.43 -5.69
C PRO A 48 0.89 13.61 -6.20
N PHE A 49 1.38 12.70 -7.05
CA PHE A 49 2.71 12.67 -7.65
C PHE A 49 2.64 12.02 -9.04
N GLN A 50 3.72 12.15 -9.81
CA GLN A 50 3.86 11.45 -11.09
C GLN A 50 4.28 9.99 -10.82
N ALA A 51 3.47 9.03 -11.29
CA ALA A 51 3.73 7.61 -11.06
C ALA A 51 5.07 7.13 -11.66
N ALA A 52 5.48 7.74 -12.78
CA ALA A 52 6.74 7.43 -13.45
C ALA A 52 7.99 7.85 -12.65
N ASP A 53 7.84 8.73 -11.65
CA ASP A 53 8.95 9.18 -10.80
C ASP A 53 9.22 8.24 -9.61
N ILE A 54 8.38 7.22 -9.40
CA ILE A 54 8.52 6.28 -8.29
C ILE A 54 9.42 5.12 -8.72
N ASP A 55 10.49 4.88 -7.97
CA ASP A 55 11.48 3.84 -8.29
C ASP A 55 11.06 2.46 -7.78
N ALA A 56 10.42 2.41 -6.61
CA ALA A 56 9.98 1.17 -5.99
C ALA A 56 8.76 1.39 -5.10
N LEU A 57 7.92 0.37 -4.98
CA LEU A 57 6.83 0.30 -4.01
C LEU A 57 7.14 -0.80 -2.98
N ILE A 58 6.87 -0.54 -1.71
CA ILE A 58 6.93 -1.53 -0.64
C ILE A 58 5.54 -1.63 -0.02
N LEU A 59 5.02 -2.85 0.02
CA LEU A 59 3.65 -3.17 0.45
C LEU A 59 3.71 -4.07 1.69
N SER A 60 3.17 -3.58 2.81
CA SER A 60 3.10 -4.33 4.08
C SER A 60 2.13 -5.50 4.00
N HIS A 61 0.93 -5.28 3.45
CA HIS A 61 -0.12 -6.30 3.43
C HIS A 61 -1.20 -6.03 2.38
N ALA A 62 -2.09 -7.00 2.17
CA ALA A 62 -2.99 -7.04 1.01
C ALA A 62 -4.32 -6.29 1.16
N HIS A 63 -4.61 -5.61 2.28
CA HIS A 63 -5.89 -4.89 2.40
C HIS A 63 -6.03 -3.80 1.33
N ILE A 64 -7.26 -3.47 0.95
CA ILE A 64 -7.55 -2.56 -0.19
C ILE A 64 -7.18 -1.11 0.13
N ASP A 65 -7.26 -0.71 1.38
CA ASP A 65 -6.81 0.59 1.87
C ASP A 65 -5.28 0.71 1.99
N HIS A 66 -4.54 -0.34 1.62
CA HIS A 66 -3.08 -0.42 1.54
C HIS A 66 -2.57 -0.74 0.12
N SER A 67 -3.25 -1.66 -0.58
CA SER A 67 -2.85 -2.16 -1.90
C SER A 67 -3.76 -1.71 -3.04
N GLY A 68 -4.96 -1.22 -2.74
CA GLY A 68 -6.06 -1.17 -3.69
C GLY A 68 -5.88 -0.19 -4.84
N ASN A 69 -4.99 0.80 -4.73
CA ASN A 69 -4.73 1.81 -5.75
C ASN A 69 -3.47 1.49 -6.58
N ILE A 70 -2.79 0.38 -6.30
CA ILE A 70 -1.64 -0.11 -7.08
C ILE A 70 -1.97 -0.25 -8.58
N PRO A 71 -3.12 -0.80 -9.01
CA PRO A 71 -3.43 -0.86 -10.45
C PRO A 71 -3.51 0.51 -11.11
N ASN A 72 -4.02 1.53 -10.40
CA ASN A 72 -4.03 2.91 -10.89
C ASN A 72 -2.60 3.47 -10.99
N LEU A 73 -1.74 3.18 -10.00
CA LEU A 73 -0.32 3.57 -10.03
C LEU A 73 0.38 3.03 -11.28
N VAL A 74 0.25 1.73 -11.56
CA VAL A 74 0.86 1.07 -12.73
C VAL A 74 0.32 1.67 -14.04
N ARG A 75 -1.00 1.82 -14.14
CA ARG A 75 -1.66 2.41 -15.32
C ARG A 75 -1.20 3.84 -15.61
N ASN A 76 -0.81 4.61 -14.60
CA ASN A 76 -0.32 5.99 -14.74
C ASN A 76 1.19 6.10 -15.02
N GLY A 77 1.89 4.98 -15.24
CA GLY A 77 3.26 4.98 -15.75
C GLY A 77 4.33 4.48 -14.78
N PHE A 78 3.95 3.95 -13.62
CA PHE A 78 4.91 3.28 -12.73
C PHE A 78 5.44 1.98 -13.36
N GLN A 79 6.76 1.82 -13.38
CA GLN A 79 7.47 0.67 -13.95
C GLN A 79 8.36 -0.07 -12.96
N GLY A 80 8.45 0.42 -11.72
CA GLY A 80 9.32 -0.14 -10.69
C GLY A 80 8.81 -1.47 -10.10
N PRO A 81 9.63 -2.14 -9.29
CA PRO A 81 9.21 -3.31 -8.53
C PRO A 81 8.27 -2.99 -7.38
N ILE A 82 7.38 -3.93 -7.07
CA ILE A 82 6.48 -3.92 -5.92
C ILE A 82 6.92 -5.02 -4.96
N TYR A 83 7.61 -4.66 -3.88
CA TYR A 83 8.12 -5.61 -2.89
C TYR A 83 7.07 -5.92 -1.82
N CYS A 84 6.84 -7.20 -1.57
CA CYS A 84 5.96 -7.67 -0.50
C CYS A 84 6.29 -9.12 -0.12
N THR A 85 5.58 -9.67 0.86
CA THR A 85 5.67 -11.09 1.19
C THR A 85 4.96 -11.97 0.15
N PHE A 86 5.29 -13.26 0.14
CA PHE A 86 4.64 -14.24 -0.76
C PHE A 86 3.12 -14.26 -0.61
N ALA A 87 2.62 -14.36 0.62
CA ALA A 87 1.19 -14.39 0.87
C ALA A 87 0.50 -13.07 0.51
N THR A 88 1.14 -11.92 0.77
CA THR A 88 0.60 -10.62 0.35
C THR A 88 0.43 -10.54 -1.17
N ARG A 89 1.42 -10.99 -1.95
CA ARG A 89 1.27 -11.06 -3.42
C ARG A 89 0.09 -11.95 -3.83
N ASP A 90 0.00 -13.14 -3.25
CA ASP A 90 -1.02 -14.11 -3.64
C ASP A 90 -2.43 -13.61 -3.26
N LEU A 91 -2.59 -12.96 -2.11
CA LEU A 91 -3.82 -12.28 -1.72
C LEU A 91 -4.14 -11.10 -2.66
N CYS A 92 -3.17 -10.23 -2.95
CA CYS A 92 -3.32 -9.14 -3.93
C CYS A 92 -3.78 -9.65 -5.30
N SER A 93 -3.32 -10.84 -5.71
CA SER A 93 -3.77 -11.45 -6.96
C SER A 93 -5.28 -11.67 -7.00
N VAL A 94 -5.93 -11.91 -5.86
CA VAL A 94 -7.38 -12.11 -5.78
C VAL A 94 -8.08 -10.77 -5.54
N VAL A 95 -7.69 -10.05 -4.49
CA VAL A 95 -8.45 -8.86 -4.04
C VAL A 95 -8.40 -7.70 -5.04
N LEU A 96 -7.31 -7.54 -5.80
CA LEU A 96 -7.23 -6.46 -6.80
C LEU A 96 -8.11 -6.73 -8.01
N ARG A 97 -8.24 -7.99 -8.43
CA ARG A 97 -9.16 -8.40 -9.52
C ARG A 97 -10.61 -8.27 -9.10
N ASP A 98 -10.93 -8.68 -7.88
CA ASP A 98 -12.29 -8.56 -7.33
C ASP A 98 -12.70 -7.09 -7.15
N SER A 99 -11.81 -6.26 -6.59
CA SER A 99 -12.01 -4.80 -6.52
C SER A 99 -12.25 -4.18 -7.89
N ALA A 100 -11.48 -4.57 -8.91
CA ALA A 100 -11.70 -4.10 -10.28
C ALA A 100 -13.08 -4.50 -10.81
N HIS A 101 -13.48 -5.76 -10.59
CA HIS A 101 -14.78 -6.27 -11.02
C HIS A 101 -15.93 -5.49 -10.37
N ILE A 102 -15.87 -5.28 -9.05
CA ILE A 102 -16.87 -4.49 -8.31
C ILE A 102 -16.95 -3.07 -8.88
N GLN A 103 -15.81 -2.40 -9.10
CA GLN A 103 -15.77 -1.06 -9.67
C GLN A 103 -16.40 -1.01 -11.07
N GLU A 104 -16.12 -1.98 -11.93
CA GLU A 104 -16.71 -2.07 -13.27
C GLU A 104 -18.22 -2.25 -13.21
N GLN A 105 -18.73 -3.14 -12.34
CA GLN A 105 -20.16 -3.37 -12.16
C GLN A 105 -20.89 -2.13 -11.62
N ASP A 106 -20.30 -1.46 -10.62
CA ASP A 106 -20.85 -0.21 -10.07
C ASP A 106 -20.94 0.88 -11.13
N ILE A 107 -19.91 1.02 -11.97
CA ILE A 107 -19.88 2.00 -13.05
C ILE A 107 -20.91 1.66 -14.13
N LEU A 108 -21.10 0.39 -14.49
CA LEU A 108 -22.16 -0.03 -15.42
C LEU A 108 -23.55 0.36 -14.89
N TYR A 109 -23.83 0.06 -13.63
CA TYR A 109 -25.10 0.40 -13.00
C TYR A 109 -25.33 1.93 -12.96
N VAL A 110 -24.32 2.69 -12.52
CA VAL A 110 -24.39 4.16 -12.44
C VAL A 110 -24.56 4.79 -13.82
N ASN A 111 -23.84 4.30 -14.83
CA ASN A 111 -23.92 4.81 -16.19
C ASN A 111 -25.26 4.55 -16.85
N LYS A 112 -25.93 3.43 -16.54
CA LYS A 112 -27.32 3.20 -16.99
C LYS A 112 -28.28 4.29 -16.49
N LYS A 113 -28.12 4.73 -15.25
CA LYS A 113 -28.92 5.83 -14.69
C LYS A 113 -28.53 7.19 -15.30
N ARG A 114 -27.24 7.46 -15.47
CA ARG A 114 -26.73 8.70 -16.08
C ARG A 114 -27.14 8.86 -17.54
N ALA A 115 -27.12 7.78 -18.31
CA ALA A 115 -27.58 7.77 -19.70
C ALA A 115 -29.05 8.19 -19.82
N ARG A 116 -29.92 7.73 -18.92
CA ARG A 116 -31.33 8.18 -18.84
C ARG A 116 -31.49 9.67 -18.51
N GLN A 117 -30.47 10.26 -17.89
CA GLN A 117 -30.42 11.68 -17.52
C GLN A 117 -29.63 12.54 -18.53
N GLY A 118 -29.14 11.95 -19.63
CA GLY A 118 -28.30 12.66 -20.61
C GLY A 118 -26.92 13.08 -20.09
N LEU A 119 -26.43 12.48 -18.99
CA LEU A 119 -25.15 12.83 -18.37
C LEU A 119 -24.00 11.97 -18.91
N PRO A 120 -22.77 12.52 -18.97
CA PRO A 120 -21.61 11.76 -19.46
C PRO A 120 -21.29 10.58 -18.54
N PRO A 121 -20.80 9.45 -19.10
CA PRO A 121 -20.50 8.25 -18.32
C PRO A 121 -19.27 8.45 -17.43
N PHE A 122 -19.26 7.79 -16.29
CA PHE A 122 -18.05 7.59 -15.51
C PHE A 122 -17.25 6.38 -16.02
N LYS A 123 -15.97 6.35 -15.67
CA LYS A 123 -15.07 5.21 -15.88
C LYS A 123 -14.64 4.69 -14.51
N PRO A 124 -14.33 3.38 -14.35
CA PRO A 124 -13.73 2.89 -13.12
C PRO A 124 -12.35 3.54 -12.90
N ILE A 125 -11.81 3.43 -11.68
CA ILE A 125 -10.46 3.95 -11.38
C ILE A 125 -9.45 3.12 -12.19
N TYR A 126 -9.62 1.80 -12.16
CA TYR A 126 -8.90 0.82 -12.96
C TYR A 126 -9.83 -0.34 -13.34
N THR A 127 -9.44 -1.09 -14.36
CA THR A 127 -10.17 -2.23 -14.90
C THR A 127 -9.59 -3.56 -14.42
N HIS A 128 -10.30 -4.66 -14.68
CA HIS A 128 -9.77 -5.99 -14.39
C HIS A 128 -8.46 -6.28 -15.13
N ALA A 129 -8.30 -5.75 -16.35
CA ALA A 129 -7.07 -5.87 -17.12
C ALA A 129 -5.91 -5.09 -16.47
N ASP A 130 -6.18 -3.90 -15.94
CA ASP A 130 -5.17 -3.11 -15.21
C ASP A 130 -4.71 -3.83 -13.93
N ALA A 131 -5.64 -4.48 -13.21
CA ALA A 131 -5.31 -5.28 -12.03
C ALA A 131 -4.41 -6.48 -12.39
N ILE A 132 -4.65 -7.16 -13.51
CA ILE A 132 -3.76 -8.23 -13.98
C ILE A 132 -2.39 -7.67 -14.38
N ALA A 133 -2.37 -6.52 -15.05
CA ALA A 133 -1.13 -5.90 -15.51
C ALA A 133 -0.21 -5.53 -14.33
N SER A 134 -0.77 -4.99 -13.23
CA SER A 134 0.01 -4.59 -12.07
C SER A 134 0.67 -5.75 -11.34
N LEU A 135 0.04 -6.93 -11.30
CA LEU A 135 0.58 -8.12 -10.65
C LEU A 135 1.93 -8.59 -11.22
N LYS A 136 2.25 -8.20 -12.46
CA LYS A 136 3.53 -8.53 -13.11
C LYS A 136 4.74 -7.84 -12.47
N GLN A 137 4.52 -6.75 -11.72
CA GLN A 137 5.58 -6.00 -11.05
C GLN A 137 5.87 -6.48 -9.62
N PHE A 138 5.08 -7.42 -9.10
CA PHE A 138 5.24 -7.90 -7.73
C PHE A 138 6.46 -8.82 -7.58
N ILE A 139 7.32 -8.50 -6.62
CA ILE A 139 8.47 -9.29 -6.21
C ILE A 139 8.24 -9.77 -4.78
N SER A 140 8.15 -11.09 -4.62
CA SER A 140 7.94 -11.72 -3.32
C SER A 140 9.25 -11.94 -2.56
N VAL A 141 9.25 -11.60 -1.28
CA VAL A 141 10.39 -11.66 -0.38
C VAL A 141 9.98 -12.41 0.89
N GLY A 142 10.87 -13.23 1.45
CA GLY A 142 10.62 -13.89 2.73
C GLY A 142 10.81 -12.91 3.90
N TYR A 143 10.19 -13.23 5.04
CA TYR A 143 10.50 -12.53 6.29
C TYR A 143 11.98 -12.67 6.66
N ASP A 144 12.49 -11.68 7.41
CA ASP A 144 13.84 -11.63 7.97
C ASP A 144 14.96 -11.71 6.93
N ARG A 145 14.67 -11.35 5.67
CA ARG A 145 15.62 -11.31 4.57
C ARG A 145 15.84 -9.86 4.11
N PRO A 146 16.99 -9.24 4.42
CA PRO A 146 17.30 -7.91 3.93
C PRO A 146 17.53 -7.94 2.42
N ILE A 147 16.84 -7.06 1.69
CA ILE A 147 16.99 -6.89 0.24
C ILE A 147 17.28 -5.43 -0.12
N PRO A 148 18.14 -5.15 -1.13
CA PRO A 148 18.28 -3.79 -1.65
C PRO A 148 17.02 -3.39 -2.41
N VAL A 149 16.48 -2.20 -2.13
CA VAL A 149 15.28 -1.66 -2.81
C VAL A 149 15.54 -0.32 -3.50
N ALA A 150 16.61 0.38 -3.12
CA ALA A 150 17.12 1.59 -3.77
C ALA A 150 18.60 1.79 -3.38
N PRO A 151 19.35 2.70 -4.02
CA PRO A 151 20.72 3.03 -3.62
C PRO A 151 20.81 3.39 -2.13
N GLY A 152 21.62 2.63 -1.39
CA GLY A 152 21.81 2.82 0.05
C GLY A 152 20.58 2.48 0.92
N VAL A 153 19.56 1.81 0.39
CA VAL A 153 18.36 1.41 1.16
C VAL A 153 18.14 -0.10 1.08
N ARG A 154 18.09 -0.74 2.24
CA ARG A 154 17.70 -2.15 2.39
C ARG A 154 16.36 -2.26 3.10
N CYS A 155 15.50 -3.14 2.62
CA CYS A 155 14.20 -3.45 3.21
C CYS A 155 14.23 -4.86 3.82
N THR A 156 13.70 -4.99 5.03
CA THR A 156 13.44 -6.29 5.68
C THR A 156 11.99 -6.32 6.14
N PHE A 157 11.28 -7.41 5.84
CA PHE A 157 9.93 -7.65 6.32
C PHE A 157 9.98 -8.50 7.60
N HIS A 158 9.23 -8.10 8.62
CA HIS A 158 8.99 -8.88 9.84
C HIS A 158 7.49 -9.15 9.98
N ASP A 159 7.10 -10.32 10.48
CA ASP A 159 5.69 -10.70 10.60
C ASP A 159 4.92 -9.73 11.51
N ALA A 160 3.86 -9.09 10.97
CA ALA A 160 3.04 -8.14 11.74
C ALA A 160 1.87 -8.81 12.44
N GLY A 161 1.59 -10.10 12.15
CA GLY A 161 0.48 -10.84 12.77
C GLY A 161 -0.93 -10.33 12.49
N HIS A 162 -1.11 -9.37 11.57
CA HIS A 162 -2.40 -8.72 11.27
C HIS A 162 -3.28 -9.56 10.34
N ILE A 163 -2.74 -9.89 9.18
CA ILE A 163 -3.30 -10.86 8.22
C ILE A 163 -2.20 -11.76 7.69
N LEU A 164 -2.57 -12.83 6.98
CA LEU A 164 -1.60 -13.72 6.36
C LEU A 164 -0.67 -12.94 5.42
N GLY A 165 0.64 -12.97 5.71
CA GLY A 165 1.64 -12.23 4.92
C GLY A 165 1.84 -10.78 5.33
N SER A 166 1.08 -10.26 6.29
CA SER A 166 1.28 -8.89 6.79
C SER A 166 2.67 -8.70 7.37
N ALA A 167 3.22 -7.50 7.18
CA ALA A 167 4.59 -7.22 7.56
C ALA A 167 4.79 -5.82 8.13
N THR A 168 5.54 -5.75 9.22
CA THR A 168 6.28 -4.55 9.59
C THR A 168 7.48 -4.44 8.65
N VAL A 169 7.72 -3.25 8.14
CA VAL A 169 8.76 -2.95 7.14
C VAL A 169 9.89 -2.18 7.81
N LEU A 170 11.06 -2.79 7.92
CA LEU A 170 12.29 -2.14 8.36
C LEU A 170 13.09 -1.66 7.14
N LEU A 171 13.33 -0.36 7.07
CA LEU A 171 14.26 0.26 6.12
C LEU A 171 15.56 0.62 6.83
N GLU A 172 16.65 -0.02 6.43
CA GLU A 172 18.00 0.37 6.82
C GLU A 172 18.58 1.26 5.72
N ILE A 173 18.84 2.51 6.07
CA ILE A 173 19.19 3.58 5.15
C ILE A 173 20.60 4.07 5.46
N GLU A 174 21.43 4.16 4.43
CA GLU A 174 22.73 4.81 4.47
C GLU A 174 22.74 5.99 3.48
N GLU A 175 22.83 7.21 3.99
CA GLU A 175 22.84 8.44 3.19
C GLU A 175 23.95 9.36 3.70
N GLN A 176 24.85 9.79 2.81
CA GLN A 176 25.99 10.65 3.13
C GLN A 176 26.84 10.13 4.32
N GLY A 177 27.03 8.81 4.40
CA GLY A 177 27.79 8.13 5.46
C GLY A 177 27.08 8.02 6.81
N ARG A 178 25.82 8.49 6.92
CA ARG A 178 24.98 8.31 8.11
C ARG A 178 24.07 7.12 7.93
N LYS A 179 23.96 6.29 8.98
CA LYS A 179 23.05 5.15 9.04
C LYS A 179 21.81 5.53 9.84
N MET A 180 20.65 5.11 9.36
CA MET A 180 19.36 5.36 9.99
C MET A 180 18.44 4.18 9.74
N ARG A 181 17.58 3.88 10.71
CA ARG A 181 16.58 2.82 10.66
C ARG A 181 15.19 3.42 10.77
N LEU A 182 14.40 3.22 9.72
CA LEU A 182 12.99 3.60 9.70
C LEU A 182 12.15 2.33 9.76
N LEU A 183 11.26 2.24 10.75
CA LEU A 183 10.31 1.15 10.88
C LEU A 183 8.91 1.66 10.53
N PHE A 184 8.27 1.03 9.55
CA PHE A 184 6.88 1.27 9.19
C PHE A 184 6.06 0.05 9.61
N SER A 185 5.09 0.22 10.50
CA SER A 185 4.36 -0.91 11.08
C SER A 185 3.46 -1.64 10.09
N GLY A 186 2.94 -0.93 9.08
CA GLY A 186 1.69 -1.34 8.45
C GLY A 186 0.58 -1.40 9.50
N ASP A 187 -0.34 -2.34 9.36
CA ASP A 187 -1.30 -2.67 10.42
C ASP A 187 -0.72 -3.76 11.32
N LEU A 188 -0.96 -3.63 12.63
CA LEU A 188 -0.44 -4.55 13.63
C LEU A 188 -1.51 -5.51 14.15
N GLY A 189 -1.15 -6.79 14.16
CA GLY A 189 -1.97 -7.84 14.73
C GLY A 189 -1.89 -7.92 16.25
N ARG A 190 -2.61 -8.93 16.77
CA ARG A 190 -2.64 -9.26 18.21
C ARG A 190 -2.09 -10.64 18.45
N HIS A 191 -1.64 -10.87 19.68
CA HIS A 191 -1.17 -12.17 20.12
C HIS A 191 -2.31 -13.20 20.22
N GLY A 192 -2.00 -14.47 20.02
CA GLY A 192 -2.91 -15.58 20.24
C GLY A 192 -4.07 -15.66 19.24
N MET A 193 -3.96 -14.99 18.09
CA MET A 193 -4.98 -15.05 17.06
C MET A 193 -4.97 -16.44 16.38
N PRO A 194 -6.14 -17.08 16.18
CA PRO A 194 -6.18 -18.33 15.42
C PRO A 194 -5.59 -18.14 14.02
N ILE A 195 -4.87 -19.16 13.53
CA ILE A 195 -4.27 -19.22 12.18
C ILE A 195 -3.03 -18.32 11.99
N LEU A 196 -3.01 -17.14 12.60
CA LEU A 196 -1.91 -16.19 12.47
C LEU A 196 -0.80 -16.45 13.49
N ARG A 197 0.42 -16.08 13.14
CA ARG A 197 1.52 -16.00 14.10
C ARG A 197 1.41 -14.70 14.87
N ASP A 198 1.93 -14.73 16.09
CA ASP A 198 2.09 -13.52 16.87
C ASP A 198 3.01 -12.52 16.15
N PRO A 199 2.74 -11.20 16.27
CA PRO A 199 3.61 -10.18 15.70
C PRO A 199 5.06 -10.32 16.22
N THR A 200 6.03 -10.21 15.32
CA THR A 200 7.44 -10.20 15.70
C THR A 200 7.75 -8.93 16.52
N PRO A 201 8.51 -9.02 17.63
CA PRO A 201 8.95 -7.84 18.37
C PRO A 201 9.64 -6.82 17.47
N ALA A 202 9.24 -5.55 17.60
CA ALA A 202 9.77 -4.46 16.79
C ALA A 202 11.30 -4.38 16.96
N PRO A 203 12.07 -4.39 15.87
CA PRO A 203 13.50 -4.16 15.95
C PRO A 203 13.79 -2.69 16.31
N ALA A 204 15.01 -2.42 16.77
CA ALA A 204 15.43 -1.04 17.06
C ALA A 204 15.27 -0.14 15.82
N ALA A 205 14.74 1.06 16.02
CA ALA A 205 14.51 2.03 14.97
C ALA A 205 14.79 3.45 15.48
N ASP A 206 15.30 4.30 14.61
CA ASP A 206 15.50 5.74 14.88
C ASP A 206 14.23 6.52 14.57
N VAL A 207 13.45 6.05 13.59
CA VAL A 207 12.16 6.61 13.18
C VAL A 207 11.12 5.50 13.16
N LEU A 208 9.98 5.71 13.82
CA LEU A 208 8.84 4.80 13.82
C LEU A 208 7.63 5.49 13.19
N LEU A 209 7.13 4.91 12.10
CA LEU A 209 5.82 5.20 11.53
C LEU A 209 4.88 4.07 11.93
N ILE A 210 3.95 4.37 12.84
CA ILE A 210 3.04 3.37 13.40
C ILE A 210 1.60 3.73 13.11
N GLU A 211 0.78 2.71 12.83
CA GLU A 211 -0.67 2.86 12.80
C GLU A 211 -1.23 3.32 14.15
N SER A 212 -2.44 3.86 14.14
CA SER A 212 -3.10 4.35 15.35
C SER A 212 -4.60 4.13 15.33
N THR A 213 -5.05 3.04 14.69
CA THR A 213 -6.48 2.75 14.46
C THR A 213 -7.29 2.75 15.76
N TYR A 214 -6.69 2.23 16.83
CA TYR A 214 -7.29 2.18 18.17
C TYR A 214 -6.62 3.16 19.16
N GLY A 215 -5.88 4.15 18.67
CA GLY A 215 -5.09 5.07 19.52
C GLY A 215 -5.92 5.96 20.45
N ASP A 216 -7.24 6.07 20.22
CA ASP A 216 -8.18 6.87 21.02
C ASP A 216 -8.85 6.09 22.18
N ARG A 217 -8.59 4.79 22.31
CA ARG A 217 -9.28 3.93 23.29
C ARG A 217 -8.39 2.83 23.83
N LEU A 218 -8.70 2.40 25.05
CA LEU A 218 -8.14 1.15 25.57
C LEU A 218 -8.89 -0.03 24.94
N HIS A 219 -8.17 -0.91 24.28
CA HIS A 219 -8.69 -2.17 23.77
C HIS A 219 -8.06 -3.34 24.54
N LYS A 220 -8.83 -4.40 24.81
CA LYS A 220 -8.29 -5.64 25.39
C LYS A 220 -7.30 -6.29 24.41
N PRO A 221 -6.12 -6.74 24.85
CA PRO A 221 -5.14 -7.40 23.99
C PRO A 221 -5.73 -8.63 23.30
#